data_AF-A0AAN8FFQ1-F1
#
_entry.id   AF-A0AAN8FFQ1-F1
#
_cell.length_a   1.000
_cell.length_b   1.000
_cell.length_c   1.000
_cell.angle_alpha   90.00
_cell.angle_beta   90.00
_cell.angle_gamma   90.00
#
_symmetry.space_group_name_H-M   'P 1'
#
loop_
_entity.id
_entity.type
_entity.pdbx_description
1 polymer ?
#
loop_
_entity_poly.entity_id
_entity_poly.type
_entity_poly.pdbx_seq_one_letter_code
_entity_poly.pdbx_strand_id
1 'polypeptide(L)'
;MVSLFYRIFVGPYRYLRPSYVQRPRASSILRSYLKYRAYPSWTSYFVEYRQVQDDHFAEKHFNFDVDGHNYHVLRVGCFPYIKYHCTKRPVQDLSAENRLYRLITVVNLGE
;
A
#
# COMPACT_ATOMS: atom_id res chain seq x y z
N MET A 1 -4.32 -12.77 4.18
CA MET A 1 -5.06 -12.97 5.44
C MET A 1 -4.65 -11.84 6.38
N VAL A 2 -5.52 -10.86 6.60
CA VAL A 2 -5.21 -9.72 7.49
C VAL A 2 -5.17 -10.25 8.93
N SER A 3 -4.10 -9.99 9.67
CA SER A 3 -3.89 -10.50 11.03
C SER A 3 -5.12 -10.24 11.92
N LEU A 4 -5.54 -11.24 12.70
CA LEU A 4 -6.65 -11.14 13.65
C LEU A 4 -6.46 -9.94 14.61
N PHE A 5 -5.21 -9.67 14.97
CA PHE A 5 -4.81 -8.51 15.76
C PHE A 5 -5.18 -7.17 15.10
N TYR A 6 -5.05 -7.05 13.78
CA TYR A 6 -5.43 -5.82 13.06
C TYR A 6 -6.93 -5.57 13.13
N ARG A 7 -7.74 -6.62 12.94
CA ARG A 7 -9.21 -6.48 12.94
C ARG A 7 -9.76 -6.13 14.31
N ILE A 8 -9.11 -6.59 15.38
CA ILE A 8 -9.57 -6.39 16.76
C ILE A 8 -9.04 -5.09 17.37
N PHE A 9 -7.78 -4.71 17.11
CA PHE A 9 -7.16 -3.58 17.81
C PHE A 9 -6.92 -2.38 16.89
N VAL A 10 -6.28 -2.58 15.73
CA VAL A 10 -5.84 -1.48 14.87
C VAL A 10 -6.99 -0.86 14.06
N GLY A 11 -7.88 -1.69 13.51
CA GLY A 11 -9.04 -1.26 12.73
C GLY A 11 -10.00 -0.37 13.53
N PRO A 12 -10.52 -0.85 14.68
CA PRO A 12 -11.41 -0.05 15.53
C PRO A 12 -10.73 1.23 16.00
N TYR A 13 -9.48 1.16 16.46
CA TYR A 13 -8.73 2.33 16.88
C TYR A 13 -8.61 3.42 15.78
N ARG A 14 -8.35 3.00 14.54
CA ARG A 14 -8.27 3.92 13.39
C ARG A 14 -9.63 4.51 13.05
N TYR A 15 -10.70 3.73 13.10
CA TYR A 15 -12.06 4.19 12.80
C TYR A 15 -12.62 5.14 13.86
N LEU A 16 -12.23 4.94 15.13
CA LEU A 16 -12.60 5.80 16.26
C LEU A 16 -11.92 7.18 16.23
N ARG A 17 -10.99 7.45 15.30
CA ARG A 17 -10.39 8.78 15.10
C ARG A 17 -11.08 9.49 13.91
N PRO A 18 -11.93 10.51 14.14
CA PRO A 18 -12.64 11.20 13.07
C PRO A 18 -11.71 11.79 12.00
N SER A 19 -10.57 12.32 12.42
CA SER A 19 -9.56 12.91 11.53
C SER A 19 -8.86 11.89 10.62
N TYR A 20 -8.93 10.58 10.93
CA TYR A 20 -8.41 9.54 10.06
C TYR A 20 -9.39 9.20 8.94
N VAL A 21 -10.68 9.06 9.27
CA VAL A 21 -11.75 8.70 8.33
C VAL A 21 -11.99 9.78 7.27
N GLN A 22 -11.63 11.04 7.55
CA GLN A 22 -11.72 12.15 6.60
C GLN A 22 -10.56 12.19 5.58
N ARG A 23 -9.47 11.44 5.80
CA ARG A 23 -8.31 11.45 4.90
C ARG A 23 -8.61 10.70 3.60
N PRO A 24 -7.97 11.04 2.48
CA PRO A 24 -8.06 10.21 1.28
C PRO A 24 -7.48 8.80 1.52
N ARG A 25 -8.00 7.81 0.80
CA ARG A 25 -7.42 6.47 0.77
C ARG A 25 -6.09 6.47 0.03
N ALA A 26 -5.14 5.67 0.52
CA ALA A 26 -3.84 5.53 -0.13
C ALA A 26 -3.99 4.93 -1.55
N SER A 27 -4.95 4.02 -1.75
CA SER A 27 -5.31 3.52 -3.09
C SER A 27 -5.81 4.60 -4.05
N SER A 28 -6.62 5.55 -3.56
CA SER A 28 -7.12 6.67 -4.38
C SER A 28 -5.99 7.60 -4.79
N ILE A 29 -5.06 7.92 -3.87
CA ILE A 29 -3.87 8.72 -4.19
C ILE A 29 -2.98 8.01 -5.19
N LEU A 30 -2.72 6.71 -5.02
CA LEU A 30 -1.93 5.91 -5.96
C LEU A 30 -2.53 5.93 -7.37
N ARG A 31 -3.86 5.75 -7.46
CA ARG A 31 -4.59 5.81 -8.72
C ARG A 31 -4.45 7.18 -9.38
N SER A 32 -4.71 8.26 -8.65
CA SER A 32 -4.59 9.63 -9.16
C SER A 32 -3.16 9.96 -9.58
N TYR A 33 -2.15 9.52 -8.83
CA TYR A 33 -0.75 9.71 -9.14
C TYR A 33 -0.35 9.03 -10.45
N LEU A 34 -0.73 7.76 -10.64
CA LEU A 34 -0.43 7.01 -11.87
C LEU A 34 -1.11 7.62 -13.11
N LYS A 35 -2.35 8.11 -12.95
CA LYS A 35 -3.07 8.85 -14.00
C LYS A 35 -2.38 10.18 -14.33
N TYR A 36 -2.05 10.96 -13.30
CA TYR A 36 -1.35 12.24 -13.45
C TYR A 36 0.00 12.09 -14.18
N ARG A 37 0.70 10.97 -13.94
CA ARG A 37 1.97 10.64 -14.60
C ARG A 37 1.80 10.02 -15.99
N ALA A 38 0.59 9.97 -16.54
CA ALA A 38 0.26 9.37 -17.84
C ALA A 38 0.68 7.90 -17.96
N TYR A 39 0.42 7.10 -16.92
CA TYR A 39 0.65 5.65 -16.91
C TYR A 39 2.09 5.22 -17.23
N PRO A 40 3.08 5.70 -16.46
CA PRO A 40 4.49 5.44 -16.74
C PRO A 40 4.81 3.95 -16.68
N SER A 41 5.84 3.51 -17.40
CA SER A 41 6.34 2.13 -17.34
C SER A 41 6.90 1.77 -15.96
N TRP A 42 7.53 2.75 -15.30
CA TRP A 42 8.06 2.64 -13.94
C TRP A 42 7.96 3.97 -13.22
N THR A 43 7.63 3.95 -11.93
CA THR A 43 7.67 5.13 -11.07
C THR A 43 7.78 4.76 -9.59
N SER A 44 8.25 5.70 -8.77
CA SER A 44 8.18 5.59 -7.32
C SER A 44 7.86 6.94 -6.69
N TYR A 45 7.21 6.91 -5.52
CA TYR A 45 6.88 8.11 -4.75
C TYR A 45 6.64 7.76 -3.28
N PHE A 46 6.56 8.81 -2.45
CA PHE A 46 6.32 8.70 -1.02
C PHE A 46 4.97 9.33 -0.66
N VAL A 47 4.32 8.75 0.35
CA VAL A 47 3.08 9.27 0.93
C VAL A 47 3.19 9.26 2.44
N GLU A 48 2.93 10.39 3.09
CA GLU A 48 2.92 10.45 4.56
C GLU A 48 1.79 9.61 5.16
N TYR A 49 2.10 8.76 6.15
CA TYR A 49 1.07 8.02 6.89
C TYR A 49 0.01 8.92 7.51
N ARG A 50 0.39 10.15 7.89
CA ARG A 50 -0.50 11.11 8.55
C ARG A 50 -1.53 11.73 7.58
N GLN A 51 -1.29 11.66 6.29
CA GLN A 51 -2.17 12.28 5.28
C GLN A 51 -3.19 11.33 4.68
N VAL A 52 -3.08 10.01 4.94
CA VAL A 52 -3.89 9.00 4.25
C VAL A 52 -4.52 7.97 5.17
N GLN A 53 -5.59 7.36 4.68
CA GLN A 53 -6.05 6.06 5.16
C GLN A 53 -5.24 4.97 4.47
N ASP A 54 -4.36 4.30 5.20
CA ASP A 54 -3.64 3.12 4.70
C ASP A 54 -4.58 1.91 4.53
N ASP A 55 -5.28 1.88 3.41
CA ASP A 55 -6.19 0.81 2.99
C ASP A 55 -5.47 -0.36 2.28
N HIS A 56 -4.17 -0.20 1.99
CA HIS A 56 -3.29 -1.28 1.57
C HIS A 56 -2.61 -1.99 2.75
N PHE A 57 -2.97 -1.65 3.99
CA PHE A 57 -2.22 -2.07 5.18
C PHE A 57 -1.88 -3.57 5.18
N ALA A 58 -0.65 -3.86 5.59
CA ALA A 58 -0.01 -5.18 5.55
C ALA A 58 0.27 -5.74 4.14
N GLU A 59 -0.36 -5.29 3.06
CA GLU A 59 0.04 -5.71 1.70
C GLU A 59 1.39 -5.08 1.35
N LYS A 60 2.30 -5.91 0.85
CA LYS A 60 3.68 -5.52 0.50
C LYS A 60 3.90 -5.57 -0.99
N HIS A 61 3.48 -6.63 -1.66
CA HIS A 61 3.64 -6.77 -3.11
C HIS A 61 2.32 -7.24 -3.73
N PHE A 62 1.72 -6.45 -4.61
CA PHE A 62 0.40 -6.74 -5.16
C PHE A 62 0.17 -6.14 -6.55
N ASN A 63 -0.80 -6.71 -7.27
CA ASN A 63 -1.30 -6.16 -8.52
C ASN A 63 -2.26 -5.01 -8.24
N PHE A 64 -2.08 -3.91 -8.97
CA PHE A 64 -2.92 -2.72 -8.85
C PHE A 64 -3.35 -2.27 -10.24
N ASP A 65 -4.62 -2.47 -10.57
CA ASP A 65 -5.19 -2.02 -11.83
C ASP A 65 -5.54 -0.53 -11.79
N VAL A 66 -5.08 0.20 -12.81
CA VAL A 66 -5.49 1.57 -13.10
C VAL A 66 -5.92 1.68 -14.54
N ASP A 67 -7.23 1.74 -14.78
CA ASP A 67 -7.85 1.98 -16.08
C ASP A 67 -7.34 0.97 -17.16
N GLY A 68 -7.21 -0.30 -16.78
CA GLY A 68 -6.71 -1.36 -17.66
C GLY A 68 -5.18 -1.47 -17.72
N HIS A 69 -4.46 -0.64 -16.97
CA HIS A 69 -3.02 -0.78 -16.78
C HIS A 69 -2.72 -1.43 -15.43
N ASN A 70 -2.21 -2.66 -15.45
CA ASN A 70 -1.76 -3.33 -14.24
C ASN A 70 -0.36 -2.86 -13.83
N TYR A 71 -0.23 -2.59 -12.54
CA TYR A 71 1.04 -2.29 -11.88
C TYR A 71 1.34 -3.34 -10.83
N HIS A 72 2.57 -3.85 -10.85
CA HIS A 72 3.15 -4.51 -9.68
C HIS A 72 3.60 -3.42 -8.72
N VAL A 73 2.95 -3.37 -7.57
CA VAL A 73 3.19 -2.37 -6.53
C VAL A 73 3.93 -3.04 -5.38
N LEU A 74 5.16 -2.60 -5.14
CA LEU A 74 5.95 -2.95 -3.96
C LEU A 74 5.93 -1.79 -2.97
N ARG A 75 5.44 -2.05 -1.76
CA ARG A 75 5.42 -1.12 -0.64
C ARG A 75 6.57 -1.42 0.30
N VAL A 76 7.38 -0.41 0.58
CA VAL A 76 8.51 -0.49 1.52
C VAL A 76 8.22 0.42 2.71
N GLY A 77 8.58 -0.05 3.91
CA GLY A 77 8.54 0.77 5.12
C GLY A 77 9.57 1.88 5.03
N CYS A 78 9.16 3.12 5.30
CA CYS A 78 10.08 4.27 5.36
C CYS A 78 9.46 5.32 6.30
N PHE A 79 9.28 4.97 7.58
CA PHE A 79 8.61 5.85 8.53
C PHE A 79 9.25 7.25 8.54
N PRO A 80 8.47 8.36 8.43
CA PRO A 80 7.01 8.47 8.56
C PRO A 80 6.19 8.35 7.26
N TYR A 81 6.78 7.79 6.19
CA TYR A 81 6.20 7.63 4.87
C TYR A 81 5.93 6.17 4.49
N ILE A 82 5.03 5.99 3.52
CA ILE A 82 4.87 4.79 2.71
C ILE A 82 5.61 5.03 1.41
N LYS A 83 6.60 4.19 1.09
CA LYS A 83 7.26 4.23 -0.21
C LYS A 83 6.57 3.27 -1.16
N TYR A 84 6.13 3.78 -2.31
CA TYR A 84 5.55 2.99 -3.39
C TYR A 84 6.55 2.85 -4.53
N HIS A 85 6.81 1.61 -4.93
CA HIS A 85 7.48 1.28 -6.18
C HIS A 85 6.47 0.65 -7.12
N CYS A 86 6.25 1.26 -8.28
CA CYS A 86 5.21 0.85 -9.23
C CYS A 86 5.87 0.50 -10.56
N THR A 87 5.71 -0.74 -11.01
CA THR A 87 6.20 -1.19 -12.32
C THR A 87 5.04 -1.71 -13.15
N LYS A 88 4.83 -1.15 -14.35
CA LYS A 88 3.76 -1.56 -15.26
C LYS A 88 4.10 -2.94 -15.83
N ARG A 89 3.27 -3.94 -15.53
CA ARG A 89 3.50 -5.34 -15.89
C ARG A 89 2.18 -6.10 -16.04
N PRO A 90 2.14 -7.20 -16.82
CA PRO A 90 0.98 -8.09 -16.84
C PRO A 90 0.63 -8.60 -15.43
N VAL A 91 -0.63 -8.94 -15.21
CA VAL A 91 -1.09 -9.54 -13.94
C VAL A 91 -0.34 -10.84 -13.71
N GLN A 92 0.19 -11.03 -12.50
CA GLN A 92 0.91 -12.24 -12.09
C GLN A 92 0.51 -12.63 -10.67
N ASP A 93 0.67 -13.90 -10.30
CA ASP A 93 0.54 -14.28 -8.89
C ASP A 93 1.78 -13.78 -8.14
N LEU A 94 1.56 -12.81 -7.24
CA LEU A 94 2.60 -12.20 -6.39
C LEU A 94 2.49 -12.68 -4.93
N SER A 95 1.70 -13.73 -4.67
CA SER A 95 1.37 -14.16 -3.32
C SER A 95 2.58 -14.67 -2.54
N ALA A 96 3.53 -15.34 -3.23
CA ALA A 96 4.77 -15.83 -2.63
C ALA A 96 5.66 -14.67 -2.19
N GLU A 97 5.93 -13.71 -3.07
CA GLU A 97 6.73 -12.52 -2.78
C GLU A 97 6.07 -11.66 -1.70
N ASN A 98 4.76 -11.48 -1.77
CA ASN A 98 4.01 -10.73 -0.76
C ASN A 98 4.14 -11.36 0.63
N ARG A 99 4.06 -12.69 0.74
CA ARG A 99 4.25 -13.42 2.01
C ARG A 99 5.68 -13.28 2.51
N LEU A 100 6.66 -13.40 1.62
CA LEU A 100 8.07 -13.24 1.96
C LEU A 100 8.35 -11.83 2.52
N TYR A 101 7.94 -10.78 1.82
CA TYR A 101 8.15 -9.40 2.28
C TYR A 101 7.38 -9.09 3.57
N ARG A 102 6.19 -9.65 3.75
CA ARG A 102 5.45 -9.57 5.02
C ARG A 102 6.24 -10.21 6.15
N LEU A 103 6.76 -11.42 5.95
CA LEU A 103 7.57 -12.13 6.93
C LEU A 103 8.81 -11.32 7.32
N ILE A 104 9.55 -10.81 6.33
CA ILE A 104 10.75 -9.99 6.56
C ILE A 104 10.40 -8.73 7.38
N THR A 105 9.32 -8.01 7.03
CA THR A 105 8.87 -6.85 7.82
C THR A 105 8.57 -7.22 9.28
N VAL A 106 7.95 -8.38 9.53
CA VAL A 106 7.65 -8.82 10.90
C VAL A 106 8.92 -9.16 11.66
N VAL A 107 9.86 -9.86 11.03
CA VAL A 107 11.17 -10.19 11.62
C VAL A 107 11.94 -8.92 11.99
N ASN A 108 11.86 -7.89 11.15
CA ASN A 108 12.49 -6.59 11.40
C ASN A 108 11.67 -5.67 12.33
N LEU A 109 10.66 -6.18 13.04
CA LEU A 109 9.79 -5.40 13.93
C LEU A 109 9.10 -4.19 13.27
N GLY A 110 8.94 -4.21 11.95
CA GLY A 110 8.34 -3.12 11.19
C GLY A 110 9.33 -2.21 10.45
N GLU A 111 10.64 -2.47 10.52
CA GLU A 111 11.69 -1.79 9.73
C GLU A 111 11.99 -2.43 8.37
#